data_AF-A0A4Q1FKI0-F1
#
_entry.id   AF-A0A4Q1FKI0-F1
#
_cell.length_a   1.000
_cell.length_b   1.000
_cell.length_c   1.000
_cell.angle_alpha   90.00
_cell.angle_beta   90.00
_cell.angle_gamma   90.00
#
_symmetry.space_group_name_H-M   'P 1'
#
loop_
_entity.id
_entity.type
_entity.pdbx_description
1 polymer ?
#
loop_
_entity_poly.entity_id
_entity_poly.type
_entity_poly.pdbx_seq_one_letter_code
_entity_poly.pdbx_strand_id
1 'polypeptide(L)'
;MSKRDLKKYLTELSKEQLEEQLMELYEKFSPVKVYYDFVFNPKEDKLLQESKVKISQEYFPVKKAGTKRYPKAKMRRSVAQKIIKHFIMLGVDPFITADVMLYNIEIAQTYSSQNFVKQELFYKSMLNSFEQAVNFIVSNGILADFKTRIEGINEMVLEQKWRNKYDFEAILDKLSL
;
A
#
# COMPACT_ATOMS: atom_id res chain seq x y z
N MET A 1 15.48 21.43 -20.07
CA MET A 1 14.10 21.88 -20.38
C MET A 1 13.28 21.84 -19.11
N SER A 2 12.75 22.98 -18.68
CA SER A 2 11.91 23.09 -17.47
C SER A 2 10.44 22.72 -17.74
N LYS A 3 9.62 22.57 -16.70
CA LYS A 3 8.15 22.38 -16.83
C LYS A 3 7.51 23.50 -17.66
N ARG A 4 8.02 24.73 -17.54
CA ARG A 4 7.56 25.89 -18.31
C ARG A 4 7.89 25.76 -19.79
N ASP A 5 9.12 25.34 -20.10
CA ASP A 5 9.57 25.17 -21.49
C ASP A 5 8.80 24.05 -22.19
N LEU A 6 8.55 22.93 -21.49
CA LEU A 6 7.73 21.84 -22.02
C LEU A 6 6.30 22.32 -22.31
N LYS A 7 5.69 23.11 -21.41
CA LYS A 7 4.34 23.64 -21.64
C LYS A 7 4.28 24.52 -22.88
N LYS A 8 5.29 25.38 -23.09
CA LYS A 8 5.38 26.23 -24.29
C LYS A 8 5.54 25.37 -25.56
N TYR A 9 6.42 24.38 -25.53
CA TYR A 9 6.60 23.45 -26.64
C TYR A 9 5.30 22.72 -27.01
N LEU A 10 4.56 22.20 -26.03
CA LEU A 10 3.29 21.52 -26.26
C LEU A 10 2.22 22.43 -26.88
N THR A 11 2.23 23.74 -26.59
CA THR A 11 1.28 24.69 -27.21
C THR A 11 1.59 25.01 -28.67
N GLU A 12 2.79 24.68 -29.14
CA GLU A 12 3.23 24.89 -30.52
C GLU A 12 2.91 23.68 -31.42
N LEU A 13 2.47 22.55 -30.84
CA LEU A 13 2.17 21.31 -31.56
C LEU A 13 0.72 21.23 -32.07
N SER A 14 0.53 20.58 -33.22
CA SER A 14 -0.81 20.19 -33.69
C SER A 14 -1.39 19.03 -32.87
N LYS A 15 -2.69 18.76 -33.05
CA LYS A 15 -3.35 17.63 -32.40
C LYS A 15 -2.70 16.29 -32.77
N GLU A 16 -2.37 16.10 -34.04
CA GLU A 16 -1.76 14.87 -34.56
C GLU A 16 -0.36 14.66 -33.96
N GLN A 17 0.43 15.72 -33.84
CA GLN A 17 1.76 15.64 -33.22
C GLN A 17 1.69 15.31 -31.73
N LEU A 18 0.68 15.85 -31.03
CA LEU A 18 0.44 15.50 -29.63
C LEU A 18 0.00 14.04 -29.47
N GLU A 19 -0.86 13.54 -30.36
CA GLU A 19 -1.29 12.14 -30.38
C GLU A 19 -0.11 11.19 -30.61
N GLU A 20 0.71 11.46 -31.63
CA GLU A 20 1.92 10.69 -31.92
C GLU A 20 2.88 10.68 -30.72
N GLN A 21 3.13 11.85 -30.11
CA GLN A 21 3.98 11.94 -28.94
C GLN A 21 3.42 11.15 -27.74
N LEU A 22 2.11 11.16 -27.50
CA LEU A 22 1.48 10.36 -26.45
C LEU A 22 1.60 8.85 -26.73
N MET A 23 1.43 8.43 -27.97
CA MET A 23 1.62 7.03 -28.38
C MET A 23 3.08 6.59 -28.22
N GLU A 24 4.04 7.42 -28.59
CA GLU A 24 5.46 7.15 -28.33
C GLU A 24 5.75 6.99 -26.83
N LEU A 25 5.16 7.84 -25.97
CA LEU A 25 5.31 7.70 -24.52
C LEU A 25 4.72 6.39 -24.01
N TYR A 26 3.54 6.01 -24.50
CA TYR A 26 2.88 4.76 -24.15
C TYR A 26 3.70 3.52 -24.57
N GLU A 27 4.27 3.53 -25.77
CA GLU A 27 5.07 2.41 -26.28
C GLU A 27 6.45 2.32 -25.62
N LYS A 28 7.08 3.46 -25.36
CA LYS A 28 8.46 3.53 -24.85
C LYS A 28 8.55 3.32 -23.34
N PHE A 29 7.57 3.80 -22.57
CA PHE A 29 7.63 3.80 -21.11
C PHE A 29 6.58 2.88 -20.49
N SER A 30 7.04 1.74 -19.96
CA SER A 30 6.18 0.79 -19.24
C SER A 30 5.28 1.43 -18.16
N PRO A 31 5.74 2.39 -17.34
CA PRO A 31 4.85 3.05 -16.37
C PRO A 31 3.68 3.81 -17.00
N VAL A 32 3.88 4.43 -18.17
CA VAL A 32 2.83 5.14 -18.91
C VAL A 32 1.81 4.14 -19.44
N LYS A 33 2.28 3.03 -20.00
CA LYS A 33 1.42 1.92 -20.43
C LYS A 33 0.56 1.38 -19.29
N VAL A 34 1.17 1.07 -18.14
CA VAL A 34 0.45 0.55 -16.97
C VAL A 34 -0.59 1.56 -16.45
N TYR A 35 -0.27 2.85 -16.47
CA TYR A 35 -1.23 3.89 -16.11
C TYR A 35 -2.44 3.91 -17.05
N TYR A 36 -2.24 3.92 -18.37
CA TYR A 36 -3.36 3.92 -19.32
C TYR A 36 -4.16 2.60 -19.26
N ASP A 37 -3.49 1.46 -19.16
CA ASP A 37 -4.15 0.15 -18.98
C ASP A 37 -5.05 0.16 -17.75
N PHE A 38 -4.60 0.78 -16.66
CA PHE A 38 -5.38 0.98 -15.45
C PHE A 38 -6.54 1.95 -15.68
N VAL A 39 -6.33 3.14 -16.25
CA VAL A 39 -7.39 4.12 -16.50
C VAL A 39 -8.52 3.55 -17.37
N PHE A 40 -8.19 2.76 -18.40
CA PHE A 40 -9.19 2.15 -19.27
C PHE A 40 -9.84 0.90 -18.69
N ASN A 41 -9.15 0.17 -17.81
CA ASN A 41 -9.64 -1.07 -17.23
C ASN A 41 -9.12 -1.29 -15.79
N PRO A 42 -9.61 -0.52 -14.81
CA PRO A 42 -8.99 -0.42 -13.49
C PRO A 42 -8.87 -1.75 -12.75
N LYS A 43 -9.87 -2.64 -12.90
CA LYS A 43 -9.92 -3.98 -12.26
C LYS A 43 -9.47 -3.95 -10.80
N GLU A 44 -9.88 -2.92 -10.07
CA GLU A 44 -9.34 -2.61 -8.75
C GLU A 44 -9.59 -3.74 -7.75
N ASP A 45 -10.75 -4.42 -7.84
CA ASP A 45 -11.05 -5.61 -7.03
C ASP A 45 -10.03 -6.72 -7.24
N LYS A 46 -9.68 -7.02 -8.49
CA LYS A 46 -8.68 -8.04 -8.81
C LYS A 46 -7.31 -7.61 -8.32
N LEU A 47 -6.95 -6.34 -8.51
CA LEU A 47 -5.69 -5.78 -8.04
C LEU A 47 -5.56 -5.84 -6.52
N LEU A 48 -6.64 -5.53 -5.79
CA LEU A 48 -6.76 -5.64 -4.34
C LEU A 48 -6.55 -7.09 -3.88
N GLN A 49 -7.28 -8.04 -4.47
CA GLN A 49 -7.16 -9.46 -4.12
C GLN A 49 -5.74 -10.00 -4.35
N GLU A 50 -5.17 -9.75 -5.52
CA GLU A 50 -3.79 -10.18 -5.82
C GLU A 50 -2.76 -9.54 -4.87
N SER A 51 -2.99 -8.29 -4.47
CA SER A 51 -2.14 -7.58 -3.54
C SER A 51 -2.21 -8.17 -2.13
N LYS A 52 -3.43 -8.42 -1.62
CA LYS A 52 -3.65 -9.06 -0.32
C LYS A 52 -3.04 -10.47 -0.25
N VAL A 53 -3.11 -11.23 -1.34
CA VAL A 53 -2.45 -12.55 -1.47
C VAL A 53 -0.93 -12.42 -1.42
N LYS A 54 -0.35 -11.47 -2.16
CA LYS A 54 1.11 -11.26 -2.15
C LYS A 54 1.63 -10.85 -0.77
N ILE A 55 0.89 -9.99 -0.07
CA ILE A 55 1.24 -9.54 1.28
C ILE A 55 1.08 -10.69 2.28
N SER A 56 -0.02 -11.46 2.23
CA SER A 56 -0.23 -12.56 3.18
C SER A 56 0.83 -13.64 3.07
N GLN A 57 1.31 -13.94 1.86
CA GLN A 57 2.36 -14.93 1.64
C GLN A 57 3.71 -14.56 2.29
N GLU A 58 3.93 -13.30 2.67
CA GLU A 58 5.12 -12.91 3.44
C GLU A 58 5.09 -13.44 4.86
N TYR A 59 3.89 -13.59 5.44
CA TYR A 59 3.66 -14.04 6.80
C TYR A 59 3.20 -15.51 6.85
N PHE A 60 2.37 -15.91 5.89
CA PHE A 60 1.74 -17.23 5.79
C PHE A 60 2.03 -17.83 4.41
N PRO A 61 3.27 -18.27 4.15
CA PRO A 61 3.65 -18.78 2.84
C PRO A 61 2.98 -20.13 2.54
N VAL A 62 2.42 -20.24 1.34
CA VAL A 62 1.75 -21.47 0.88
C VAL A 62 2.78 -22.50 0.40
N LYS A 63 2.58 -23.77 0.77
CA LYS A 63 3.40 -24.88 0.31
C LYS A 63 3.23 -25.07 -1.20
N LYS A 64 4.34 -25.12 -1.93
CA LYS A 64 4.34 -25.41 -3.36
C LYS A 64 4.20 -26.91 -3.60
N ALA A 65 3.43 -27.29 -4.63
CA ALA A 65 3.35 -28.67 -5.08
C ALA A 65 4.76 -29.24 -5.35
N GLY A 66 5.03 -30.47 -4.89
CA GLY A 66 6.34 -31.11 -5.04
C GLY A 66 7.41 -30.72 -4.01
N THR A 67 7.15 -29.76 -3.11
CA THR A 67 8.10 -29.42 -2.04
C THR A 67 7.85 -30.22 -0.76
N LYS A 68 8.90 -30.78 -0.16
CA LYS A 68 8.78 -31.52 1.12
C LYS A 68 8.58 -30.61 2.33
N ARG A 69 9.09 -29.37 2.28
CA ARG A 69 9.14 -28.44 3.43
C ARG A 69 8.25 -27.22 3.20
N TYR A 70 7.51 -26.81 4.23
CA TYR A 70 6.83 -25.52 4.24
C TYR A 70 7.84 -24.36 4.17
N PRO A 71 7.61 -23.33 3.34
CA PRO A 71 8.47 -22.16 3.33
C PRO A 71 8.39 -21.44 4.68
N LYS A 72 9.46 -20.77 5.08
CA LYS A 72 9.44 -19.91 6.27
C LYS A 72 8.83 -18.55 5.92
N ALA A 73 8.10 -17.96 6.87
CA ALA A 73 7.67 -16.57 6.80
C ALA A 73 8.89 -15.66 6.63
N LYS A 74 8.83 -14.75 5.67
CA LYS A 74 9.93 -13.82 5.36
C LYS A 74 9.69 -12.43 5.93
N MET A 75 8.43 -12.07 6.20
CA MET A 75 8.02 -10.79 6.80
C MET A 75 8.63 -9.57 6.07
N ARG A 76 8.71 -9.62 4.74
CA ARG A 76 9.37 -8.56 3.96
C ARG A 76 8.46 -7.36 3.80
N ARG A 77 8.69 -6.32 4.61
CA ARG A 77 7.98 -5.03 4.52
C ARG A 77 8.02 -4.40 3.12
N SER A 78 9.08 -4.66 2.35
CA SER A 78 9.28 -4.06 1.04
C SER A 78 8.26 -4.52 0.00
N VAL A 79 7.59 -5.65 0.21
CA VAL A 79 6.54 -6.13 -0.70
C VAL A 79 5.31 -5.25 -0.59
N ALA A 80 4.77 -5.07 0.62
CA ALA A 80 3.63 -4.19 0.86
C ALA A 80 3.94 -2.73 0.47
N GLN A 81 5.13 -2.22 0.82
CA GLN A 81 5.54 -0.86 0.45
C GLN A 81 5.55 -0.61 -1.06
N LYS A 82 6.03 -1.59 -1.85
CA LYS A 82 6.02 -1.48 -3.31
C LYS A 82 4.60 -1.46 -3.87
N ILE A 83 3.72 -2.30 -3.33
CA ILE A 83 2.30 -2.36 -3.72
C ILE A 83 1.61 -1.03 -3.40
N ILE A 84 1.69 -0.55 -2.16
CA ILE A 84 1.05 0.69 -1.72
C ILE A 84 1.55 1.89 -2.55
N LYS A 85 2.87 1.98 -2.78
CA LYS A 85 3.44 3.03 -3.63
C LYS A 85 2.90 2.96 -5.07
N HIS A 86 2.69 1.75 -5.59
CA HIS A 86 2.14 1.56 -6.92
C HIS A 86 0.67 1.96 -6.99
N PHE A 87 -0.14 1.65 -5.98
CA PHE A 87 -1.54 2.06 -5.89
C PHE A 87 -1.68 3.58 -5.90
N ILE A 88 -0.90 4.27 -5.06
CA ILE A 88 -0.87 5.73 -5.00
C ILE A 88 -0.42 6.32 -6.34
N MET A 89 0.56 5.71 -7.01
CA MET A 89 1.05 6.17 -8.31
C MET A 89 0.02 6.02 -9.43
N LEU A 90 -0.78 4.95 -9.42
CA LEU A 90 -1.85 4.72 -10.39
C LEU A 90 -3.10 5.55 -10.12
N GLY A 91 -3.24 6.10 -8.91
CA GLY A 91 -4.46 6.78 -8.49
C GLY A 91 -5.61 5.82 -8.25
N VAL A 92 -5.32 4.64 -7.70
CA VAL A 92 -6.34 3.68 -7.25
C VAL A 92 -7.24 4.35 -6.21
N ASP A 93 -8.52 3.99 -6.20
CA ASP A 93 -9.50 4.49 -5.24
C ASP A 93 -8.94 4.54 -3.78
N PRO A 94 -9.14 5.66 -3.05
CA PRO A 94 -8.62 5.81 -1.70
C PRO A 94 -9.10 4.75 -0.71
N PHE A 95 -10.35 4.24 -0.82
CA PHE A 95 -10.84 3.17 0.06
C PHE A 95 -10.09 1.86 -0.19
N ILE A 96 -9.85 1.53 -1.46
CA ILE A 96 -9.11 0.33 -1.85
C ILE A 96 -7.64 0.43 -1.40
N THR A 97 -7.03 1.61 -1.57
CA THR A 97 -5.66 1.86 -1.12
C THR A 97 -5.55 1.77 0.40
N ALA A 98 -6.46 2.43 1.14
CA ALA A 98 -6.53 2.36 2.60
C ALA A 98 -6.73 0.92 3.10
N ASP A 99 -7.59 0.13 2.44
CA ASP A 99 -7.80 -1.27 2.78
C ASP A 99 -6.50 -2.09 2.69
N VAL A 100 -5.71 -1.91 1.62
CA VAL A 100 -4.39 -2.58 1.51
C VAL A 100 -3.42 -2.12 2.59
N MET A 101 -3.40 -0.81 2.91
CA MET A 101 -2.50 -0.25 3.92
C MET A 101 -2.79 -0.83 5.32
N LEU A 102 -4.07 -0.90 5.72
CA LEU A 102 -4.48 -1.47 7.00
C LEU A 102 -4.31 -2.99 7.02
N TYR A 103 -4.69 -3.68 5.94
CA TYR A 103 -4.53 -5.12 5.81
C TYR A 103 -3.08 -5.58 6.00
N ASN A 104 -2.11 -4.81 5.52
CA ASN A 104 -0.68 -5.10 5.74
C ASN A 104 -0.30 -5.15 7.23
N ILE A 105 -0.95 -4.36 8.07
CA ILE A 105 -0.72 -4.32 9.52
C ILE A 105 -1.50 -5.46 10.19
N GLU A 106 -2.77 -5.64 9.85
CA GLU A 106 -3.64 -6.68 10.41
C GLU A 106 -3.08 -8.09 10.19
N ILE A 107 -2.55 -8.37 8.99
CA ILE A 107 -1.96 -9.68 8.70
C ILE A 107 -0.65 -9.90 9.46
N ALA A 108 0.11 -8.83 9.72
CA ALA A 108 1.30 -8.88 10.54
C ALA A 108 0.95 -9.14 12.02
N GLN A 109 -0.12 -8.51 12.52
CA GLN A 109 -0.68 -8.76 13.86
C GLN A 109 -1.21 -10.18 14.01
N THR A 110 -1.89 -10.70 12.98
CA THR A 110 -2.34 -12.10 12.94
C THR A 110 -1.15 -13.04 13.08
N TYR A 111 -0.05 -12.76 12.36
CA TYR A 111 1.17 -13.56 12.46
C TYR A 111 1.82 -13.47 13.84
N SER A 112 1.99 -12.26 14.40
CA SER A 112 2.64 -12.07 15.69
C SER A 112 1.82 -12.57 16.88
N SER A 113 0.49 -12.68 16.74
CA SER A 113 -0.36 -13.31 17.76
C SER A 113 -0.04 -14.79 17.98
N GLN A 114 0.45 -15.47 16.94
CA GLN A 114 0.78 -16.90 16.95
C GLN A 114 2.29 -17.15 17.03
N ASN A 115 3.11 -16.12 16.75
CA ASN A 115 4.56 -16.26 16.59
C ASN A 115 5.28 -15.12 17.30
N PHE A 116 6.20 -15.47 18.21
CA PHE A 116 7.02 -14.45 18.86
C PHE A 116 8.01 -13.81 17.88
N VAL A 117 7.86 -12.50 17.63
CA VAL A 117 8.74 -11.73 16.75
C VAL A 117 9.82 -11.03 17.57
N LYS A 118 11.07 -11.48 17.42
CA LYS A 118 12.23 -10.94 18.14
C LYS A 118 12.77 -9.63 17.55
N GLN A 119 12.53 -9.38 16.25
CA GLN A 119 13.18 -8.28 15.54
C GLN A 119 12.52 -6.94 15.87
N GLU A 120 13.26 -5.99 16.45
CA GLU A 120 12.72 -4.65 16.76
C GLU A 120 12.29 -3.87 15.51
N LEU A 121 13.01 -4.10 14.40
CA LEU A 121 12.68 -3.49 13.11
C LEU A 121 11.29 -3.85 12.60
N PHE A 122 10.72 -5.00 13.03
CA PHE A 122 9.35 -5.37 12.71
C PHE A 122 8.38 -4.34 13.30
N TYR A 123 8.43 -4.13 14.62
CA TYR A 123 7.53 -3.22 15.33
C TYR A 123 7.66 -1.77 14.81
N LYS A 124 8.89 -1.29 14.62
CA LYS A 124 9.15 0.03 14.02
C LYS A 124 8.55 0.15 12.62
N SER A 125 8.64 -0.89 11.81
CA SER A 125 8.05 -0.86 10.46
C SER A 125 6.53 -0.88 10.46
N MET A 126 5.90 -1.56 11.44
CA MET A 126 4.45 -1.59 11.58
C MET A 126 3.91 -0.24 12.06
N LEU A 127 4.57 0.41 13.02
CA LEU A 127 4.24 1.77 13.45
C LEU A 127 4.32 2.77 12.29
N ASN A 128 5.41 2.75 11.52
CA ASN A 128 5.54 3.61 10.35
C ASN A 128 4.44 3.34 9.30
N SER A 129 4.05 2.07 9.12
CA SER A 129 2.98 1.72 8.18
C SER A 129 1.61 2.20 8.68
N PHE A 130 1.39 2.12 9.99
CA PHE A 130 0.19 2.60 10.66
C PHE A 130 0.05 4.13 10.55
N GLU A 131 1.10 4.87 10.87
CA GLU A 131 1.13 6.33 10.72
C GLU A 131 0.86 6.75 9.27
N GLN A 132 1.48 6.07 8.30
CA GLN A 132 1.22 6.32 6.87
C GLN A 132 -0.24 6.04 6.49
N ALA A 133 -0.82 4.94 6.97
CA ALA A 133 -2.21 4.57 6.71
C ALA A 133 -3.18 5.61 7.29
N VAL A 134 -3.00 5.98 8.55
CA VAL A 134 -3.81 7.00 9.24
C VAL A 134 -3.72 8.34 8.50
N ASN A 135 -2.51 8.81 8.19
CA ASN A 135 -2.32 10.06 7.46
C ASN A 135 -2.98 10.04 6.08
N PHE A 136 -2.85 8.92 5.36
CA PHE A 136 -3.51 8.75 4.06
C PHE A 136 -5.03 8.82 4.19
N ILE A 137 -5.61 8.07 5.13
CA ILE A 137 -7.06 8.02 5.40
C ILE A 137 -7.60 9.41 5.76
N VAL A 138 -6.92 10.13 6.65
CA VAL A 138 -7.32 11.49 7.06
C VAL A 138 -7.22 12.46 5.88
N SER A 139 -6.11 12.44 5.12
CA SER A 139 -5.90 13.35 3.99
C SER A 139 -6.90 13.15 2.85
N ASN A 140 -7.47 11.95 2.72
CA ASN A 140 -8.51 11.63 1.74
C ASN A 140 -9.94 11.79 2.28
N GLY A 141 -10.11 12.18 3.55
CA GLY A 141 -11.44 12.42 4.14
C GLY A 141 -12.29 11.18 4.39
N ILE A 142 -11.67 10.00 4.47
CA ILE A 142 -12.35 8.69 4.60
C ILE A 142 -12.19 8.07 6.01
N LEU A 143 -11.92 8.90 7.03
CA LEU A 143 -11.67 8.43 8.39
C LEU A 143 -12.87 7.69 9.00
N ALA A 144 -14.09 8.16 8.74
CA ALA A 144 -15.30 7.58 9.32
C ALA A 144 -15.44 6.07 8.99
N ASP A 145 -15.11 5.69 7.76
CA ASP A 145 -15.23 4.32 7.27
C ASP A 145 -14.17 3.37 7.83
N PHE A 146 -13.02 3.91 8.24
CA PHE A 146 -11.88 3.12 8.72
C PHE A 146 -11.60 3.27 10.21
N LYS A 147 -12.32 4.14 10.93
CA LYS A 147 -12.10 4.41 12.35
C LYS A 147 -12.08 3.14 13.20
N THR A 148 -13.08 2.27 13.03
CA THR A 148 -13.17 1.00 13.76
C THR A 148 -11.99 0.07 13.48
N ARG A 149 -11.48 0.02 12.24
CA ARG A 149 -10.30 -0.79 11.90
C ARG A 149 -9.02 -0.21 12.51
N ILE A 150 -8.88 1.12 12.52
CA ILE A 150 -7.75 1.83 13.14
C ILE A 150 -7.72 1.56 14.66
N GLU A 151 -8.87 1.68 15.32
CA GLU A 151 -9.03 1.39 16.76
C GLU A 151 -8.71 -0.08 17.05
N GLY A 152 -9.26 -1.02 16.27
CA GLY A 152 -8.99 -2.45 16.42
C GLY A 152 -7.51 -2.82 16.23
N ILE A 153 -6.80 -2.15 15.32
CA ILE A 153 -5.34 -2.32 15.19
C ILE A 153 -4.65 -1.89 16.48
N ASN A 154 -5.00 -0.73 17.05
CA ASN A 154 -4.40 -0.27 18.31
C ASN A 154 -4.68 -1.20 19.48
N GLU A 155 -5.93 -1.66 19.62
CA GLU A 155 -6.32 -2.65 20.64
C GLU A 155 -5.46 -3.92 20.53
N MET A 156 -5.28 -4.45 19.32
CA MET A 156 -4.47 -5.64 19.09
C MET A 156 -2.98 -5.42 19.39
N VAL A 157 -2.45 -4.20 19.17
CA VAL A 157 -1.08 -3.81 19.60
C VAL A 157 -0.96 -3.86 21.13
N LEU A 158 -1.97 -3.37 21.86
CA LEU A 158 -2.02 -3.37 23.32
C LEU A 158 -2.13 -4.79 23.89
N GLU A 159 -3.04 -5.61 23.34
CA GLU A 159 -3.26 -7.00 23.75
C GLU A 159 -2.00 -7.86 23.56
N GLN A 160 -1.33 -7.71 22.43
CA GLN A 160 -0.07 -8.42 22.13
C GLN A 160 1.13 -7.83 22.87
N LYS A 161 0.96 -6.74 23.63
CA LYS A 161 2.01 -6.05 24.40
C LYS A 161 3.20 -5.68 23.53
N TRP A 162 2.95 -5.16 22.33
CA TRP A 162 4.01 -4.67 21.46
C TRP A 162 4.81 -3.57 22.15
N ARG A 163 6.12 -3.54 21.90
CA ARG A 163 7.06 -2.65 22.61
C ARG A 163 6.80 -1.17 22.37
N ASN A 164 6.22 -0.83 21.23
CA ASN A 164 5.92 0.52 20.76
C ASN A 164 4.42 0.87 20.88
N LYS A 165 3.67 0.18 21.75
CA LYS A 165 2.23 0.39 21.90
C LYS A 165 1.84 1.84 22.22
N TYR A 166 2.62 2.54 23.05
CA TYR A 166 2.37 3.94 23.42
C TYR A 166 2.50 4.88 22.22
N ASP A 167 3.32 4.52 21.21
CA ASP A 167 3.44 5.30 19.98
C ASP A 167 2.19 5.15 19.09
N PHE A 168 1.52 3.99 19.12
CA PHE A 168 0.23 3.80 18.43
C PHE A 168 -0.88 4.60 19.13
N GLU A 169 -0.97 4.52 20.46
CA GLU A 169 -1.94 5.31 21.25
C GLU A 169 -1.80 6.81 20.98
N ALA A 170 -0.57 7.33 20.97
CA ALA A 170 -0.30 8.74 20.68
C ALA A 170 -0.73 9.18 19.26
N ILE A 171 -0.84 8.25 18.29
CA ILE A 171 -1.39 8.54 16.96
C ILE A 171 -2.92 8.62 17.03
N LEU A 172 -3.58 7.72 17.78
CA LEU A 172 -5.04 7.73 17.94
C LEU A 172 -5.53 8.95 18.71
N ASP A 173 -4.81 9.36 19.76
CA ASP A 173 -5.16 10.53 20.56
C ASP A 173 -5.26 11.80 19.69
N LYS A 174 -4.38 11.92 18.69
CA LYS A 174 -4.41 13.03 17.72
C LYS A 174 -5.62 12.99 16.77
N LEU A 175 -6.28 11.84 16.61
CA LEU A 175 -7.49 11.71 15.79
C LEU A 175 -8.77 12.04 16.58
N SER A 176 -8.68 12.02 17.91
CA SER A 176 -9.81 12.25 18.84
C SER A 176 -9.87 13.68 19.37
N LEU A 177 -8.86 14.50 19.05
CA LEU A 177 -8.78 15.95 19.28
C LEU A 177 -9.26 16.71 18.05
#